data_AF-A0AAE2C6X8-F1
#
_entry.id   AF-A0AAE2C6X8-F1
#
_cell.length_a   1.000
_cell.length_b   1.000
_cell.length_c   1.000
_cell.angle_alpha   90.00
_cell.angle_beta   90.00
_cell.angle_gamma   90.00
#
_symmetry.space_group_name_H-M   'P 1'
#
loop_
_entity.id
_entity.type
_entity.pdbx_description
1 polymer ?
#
loop_
_entity_poly.entity_id
_entity_poly.type
_entity_poly.pdbx_seq_one_letter_code
_entity_poly.pdbx_strand_id
1 'polypeptide(L)'
;MDLQAKWTAKVMCGKSVLPSQEEMLADVERHYQDMEEKGIPKHYTHTLAHEVSYEYMDWLANQSGTPQVDDETKFKCRSYFKFAAENGIWRAREWEPIQSLNSHPLPNS
;
A
#
# COMPACT_ATOMS: atom_id res chain seq x y z
N MET A 1 -6.77 2.47 -1.46
CA MET A 1 -7.71 2.56 -2.61
C MET A 1 -8.66 3.74 -2.45
N ASP A 2 -9.49 3.79 -1.40
CA ASP A 2 -10.54 4.81 -1.28
C ASP A 2 -10.06 6.26 -1.32
N LEU A 3 -8.95 6.60 -0.65
CA LEU A 3 -8.44 7.98 -0.64
C LEU A 3 -7.95 8.43 -2.02
N GLN A 4 -7.25 7.56 -2.74
CA GLN A 4 -6.78 7.87 -4.09
C GLN A 4 -7.96 8.09 -5.05
N ALA A 5 -8.98 7.23 -4.99
CA ALA A 5 -10.20 7.39 -5.79
C ALA A 5 -10.96 8.69 -5.46
N LYS A 6 -11.11 9.03 -4.17
CA LYS A 6 -11.75 10.28 -3.72
C LYS A 6 -10.99 11.51 -4.21
N TRP A 7 -9.67 11.52 -4.08
CA TRP A 7 -8.83 12.62 -4.56
C TRP A 7 -8.94 12.78 -6.08
N THR A 8 -8.80 11.68 -6.85
CA THR A 8 -8.95 11.72 -8.31
C THR A 8 -10.32 12.24 -8.72
N ALA A 9 -11.41 11.81 -8.06
CA ALA A 9 -12.74 12.33 -8.34
C ALA A 9 -12.84 13.85 -8.11
N LYS A 10 -12.23 14.39 -7.05
CA LYS A 10 -12.21 15.84 -6.80
C LYS A 10 -11.44 16.60 -7.88
N VAL A 11 -10.30 16.07 -8.32
CA VAL A 11 -9.52 16.63 -9.43
C VAL A 11 -10.37 16.66 -10.70
N MET A 12 -11.04 15.56 -11.04
CA MET A 12 -11.91 15.49 -12.21
C MET A 12 -13.11 16.44 -12.12
N CYS A 13 -13.66 16.67 -10.92
CA CYS A 13 -14.71 17.65 -10.69
C CYS A 13 -14.20 19.11 -10.62
N GLY A 14 -12.91 19.38 -10.83
CA GLY A 14 -12.33 20.72 -10.72
C GLY A 14 -12.33 21.29 -9.29
N LYS A 15 -12.56 20.45 -8.27
CA LYS A 15 -12.58 20.83 -6.85
C LYS A 15 -11.19 20.81 -6.20
N SER A 16 -10.21 20.29 -6.93
CA SER A 16 -8.80 20.28 -6.56
C SER A 16 -8.00 20.72 -7.78
N VAL A 17 -7.06 21.64 -7.58
CA VAL A 17 -6.18 22.13 -8.63
C VAL A 17 -4.95 21.23 -8.66
N LEU A 18 -4.65 20.67 -9.83
CA LEU A 18 -3.37 20.00 -10.02
C LEU A 18 -2.27 21.06 -10.20
N PRO A 19 -1.05 20.77 -9.71
CA PRO A 19 0.11 21.56 -10.08
C PRO A 19 0.34 21.51 -11.60
N SER A 20 1.17 22.41 -12.11
CA SER A 20 1.55 22.43 -13.52
C SER A 20 2.24 21.12 -13.94
N GLN A 21 2.29 20.86 -15.23
CA GLN A 21 2.98 19.68 -15.76
C GLN A 21 4.47 19.68 -15.38
N GLU A 22 5.13 20.85 -15.41
CA GLU A 22 6.53 20.99 -15.04
C GLU A 22 6.77 20.65 -13.57
N GLU A 23 5.91 21.14 -12.67
CA GLU A 23 5.99 20.82 -11.24
C GLU A 23 5.76 19.32 -10.97
N MET A 24 4.79 18.69 -11.64
CA MET A 24 4.55 17.25 -11.50
C MET A 24 5.74 16.41 -11.98
N LEU A 25 6.36 16.79 -13.10
CA LEU A 25 7.55 16.10 -13.62
C LEU A 25 8.75 16.28 -12.68
N ALA A 26 8.95 17.49 -12.15
CA ALA A 26 10.02 17.77 -11.19
C ALA A 26 9.86 16.97 -9.89
N ASP A 27 8.63 16.77 -9.42
CA ASP A 27 8.35 15.94 -8.24
C ASP A 27 8.68 14.46 -8.48
N VAL A 28 8.30 13.92 -9.64
CA VAL A 28 8.64 12.55 -10.05
C VAL A 28 10.15 12.36 -10.22
N GLU A 29 10.84 13.32 -10.83
CA GLU A 29 12.29 13.28 -10.99
C GLU A 29 13.00 13.31 -9.64
N ARG A 30 12.58 14.19 -8.72
CA ARG A 30 13.08 14.24 -7.34
C ARG A 30 12.87 12.91 -6.63
N HIS A 31 11.72 12.26 -6.83
CA HIS A 31 11.46 10.95 -6.24
C HIS A 31 12.45 9.89 -6.77
N TYR A 32 12.73 9.86 -8.07
CA TYR A 32 13.73 8.95 -8.63
C TYR A 32 15.15 9.24 -8.15
N GLN A 33 15.53 10.51 -8.00
CA GLN A 33 16.82 10.91 -7.43
C GLN A 33 16.97 10.45 -5.98
N ASP A 34 15.94 10.66 -5.14
CA ASP A 34 15.92 10.18 -3.75
C ASP A 34 16.03 8.65 -3.66
N MET A 35 15.36 7.93 -4.56
CA MET A 35 15.52 6.47 -4.66
C MET A 35 16.94 6.05 -5.02
N GLU A 36 17.55 6.74 -5.99
CA GLU A 36 18.93 6.46 -6.43
C GLU A 36 19.94 6.73 -5.33
N GLU A 37 19.82 7.86 -4.62
CA GLU A 37 20.65 8.22 -3.46
C GLU A 37 20.53 7.20 -2.32
N LYS A 38 19.33 6.63 -2.12
CA LYS A 38 19.07 5.59 -1.13
C LYS A 38 19.44 4.18 -1.62
N GLY A 39 19.90 4.03 -2.86
CA GLY A 39 20.22 2.74 -3.46
C GLY A 39 19.01 1.82 -3.68
N ILE A 40 17.80 2.38 -3.75
CA ILE A 40 16.56 1.63 -3.92
C ILE A 40 16.37 1.29 -5.40
N PRO A 41 16.26 0.00 -5.77
CA PRO A 41 16.01 -0.39 -7.16
C PRO A 41 14.69 0.17 -7.72
N LYS A 42 14.68 0.55 -9.01
CA LYS A 42 13.50 1.12 -9.70
C LYS A 42 12.24 0.24 -9.66
N HIS A 43 12.37 -1.08 -9.52
CA HIS A 43 11.18 -1.94 -9.40
C HIS A 43 10.43 -1.79 -8.07
N TYR A 44 11.04 -1.12 -7.07
CA TYR A 44 10.40 -0.73 -5.82
C TYR A 44 9.78 0.68 -5.85
N THR A 45 9.71 1.37 -7.00
CA THR A 45 9.15 2.73 -7.09
C THR A 45 7.71 2.84 -6.58
N HIS A 46 6.92 1.79 -6.73
CA HIS A 46 5.54 1.75 -6.23
C HIS A 46 5.41 1.11 -4.84
N THR A 47 6.53 0.71 -4.23
CA THR A 47 6.55 0.17 -2.88
C THR A 47 6.58 1.30 -1.89
N LEU A 48 5.38 1.66 -1.41
CA LEU A 48 5.24 2.51 -0.25
C LEU A 48 5.70 1.72 0.97
N ALA A 49 6.96 1.92 1.39
CA ALA A 49 7.46 1.39 2.64
C ALA A 49 6.52 1.78 3.80
N HIS A 50 6.44 0.96 4.85
CA HIS A 50 5.50 1.17 5.96
C HIS A 50 5.61 2.53 6.65
N GLU A 51 6.77 3.20 6.56
CA GLU A 51 6.97 4.56 7.06
C GLU A 51 6.38 5.62 6.15
N VAL A 52 6.67 5.52 4.84
CA VAL A 52 6.19 6.45 3.81
C VAL A 52 4.69 6.30 3.54
N SER A 53 4.12 5.11 3.80
CA SER A 53 2.71 4.83 3.51
C SER A 53 1.74 5.70 4.32
N TYR A 54 2.06 6.07 5.56
CA TYR A 54 1.18 6.92 6.37
C TYR A 54 1.26 8.39 5.97
N GLU A 55 2.45 8.91 5.68
CA GLU A 55 2.62 10.29 5.20
C GLU A 55 1.89 10.49 3.87
N TYR A 56 2.01 9.51 2.95
CA TYR A 56 1.28 9.50 1.69
C TYR A 56 -0.24 9.47 1.89
N MET A 57 -0.72 8.63 2.81
CA MET A 57 -2.16 8.52 3.10
C MET A 57 -2.71 9.76 3.81
N ASP A 58 -1.94 10.39 4.70
CA ASP A 58 -2.29 11.64 5.37
C ASP A 58 -2.35 12.80 4.37
N TRP A 59 -1.41 12.85 3.43
CA TRP A 59 -1.43 13.79 2.33
C TRP A 59 -2.68 13.59 1.46
N LEU A 60 -2.99 12.35 1.05
CA LEU A 60 -4.20 12.04 0.28
C LEU A 60 -5.49 12.37 1.04
N ALA A 61 -5.54 12.11 2.36
CA ALA A 61 -6.68 12.45 3.20
C ALA A 61 -6.92 13.96 3.22
N ASN A 62 -5.85 14.75 3.38
CA ASN A 62 -5.90 16.21 3.33
C ASN A 62 -6.41 16.70 1.95
N GLN A 63 -5.84 16.19 0.86
CA GLN A 63 -6.30 16.54 -0.50
C GLN A 63 -7.77 16.15 -0.75
N SER A 64 -8.20 15.03 -0.17
CA SER A 64 -9.56 14.51 -0.28
C SER A 64 -10.55 15.24 0.63
N GLY A 65 -10.08 16.01 1.63
CA GLY A 65 -10.94 16.56 2.70
C GLY A 65 -11.52 15.48 3.62
N THR A 66 -10.80 14.37 3.77
CA THR A 66 -11.14 13.27 4.68
C THR A 66 -10.30 13.42 5.96
N PRO A 67 -10.85 13.15 7.16
CA PRO A 67 -10.06 13.13 8.38
C PRO A 67 -8.87 12.16 8.26
N GLN A 68 -7.73 12.58 8.79
CA GLN A 68 -6.57 11.72 8.91
C GLN A 68 -6.85 10.60 9.94
N VAL A 69 -6.12 9.50 9.82
CA VAL A 69 -6.14 8.45 10.84
C VAL A 69 -5.43 8.99 12.08
N ASP A 70 -5.93 8.66 13.27
CA ASP A 70 -5.28 9.07 14.52
C ASP A 70 -3.95 8.33 14.73
N ASP A 71 -3.03 8.97 15.45
CA ASP A 71 -1.67 8.48 15.62
C ASP A 71 -1.60 7.17 16.42
N GLU A 72 -2.55 6.94 17.32
CA GLU A 72 -2.63 5.69 18.09
C GLU A 72 -2.96 4.51 17.16
N THR A 73 -3.92 4.68 16.25
CA THR A 73 -4.26 3.67 15.24
C THR A 73 -3.10 3.43 14.27
N LYS A 74 -2.42 4.50 13.81
CA LYS A 74 -1.21 4.37 12.98
C LYS A 74 -0.12 3.58 13.71
N PHE A 75 0.11 3.87 14.99
CA PHE A 75 1.10 3.19 15.82
C PHE A 75 0.77 1.70 15.99
N LYS A 76 -0.50 1.36 16.27
CA LYS A 76 -0.96 -0.03 16.40
C LYS A 76 -0.74 -0.81 15.11
N CYS A 77 -1.15 -0.26 13.96
CA CYS A 77 -0.95 -0.91 12.67
C CYS A 77 0.54 -1.10 12.35
N ARG A 78 1.38 -0.07 12.56
CA ARG A 78 2.83 -0.16 12.35
C ARG A 78 3.46 -1.24 13.23
N SER A 79 3.09 -1.27 14.51
CA SER A 79 3.59 -2.27 15.46
C SER A 79 3.19 -3.69 15.06
N TYR A 80 1.95 -3.89 14.63
CA TYR A 80 1.47 -5.17 14.13
C TYR A 80 2.21 -5.62 12.87
N PHE A 81 2.35 -4.74 11.87
CA PHE A 81 3.02 -5.12 10.62
C PHE A 81 4.52 -5.40 10.82
N LYS A 82 5.18 -4.64 11.70
CA LYS A 82 6.56 -4.93 12.13
C LYS A 82 6.66 -6.31 12.77
N PHE A 83 5.80 -6.58 13.75
CA PHE A 83 5.72 -7.89 14.40
C PHE A 83 5.47 -9.03 13.39
N ALA A 84 4.53 -8.84 12.45
CA ALA A 84 4.22 -9.83 11.43
C ALA A 84 5.38 -10.09 10.47
N ALA A 85 6.13 -9.05 10.09
CA ALA A 85 7.33 -9.17 9.28
C ALA A 85 8.44 -9.94 10.00
N GLU A 86 8.71 -9.59 11.27
CA GLU A 86 9.73 -10.23 12.10
C GLU A 86 9.41 -11.69 12.41
N ASN A 87 8.14 -12.02 12.62
CA ASN A 87 7.70 -13.37 12.98
C ASN A 87 7.27 -14.22 11.77
N GLY A 88 7.48 -13.73 10.55
CA GLY A 88 7.16 -14.48 9.33
C GLY A 88 5.68 -14.85 9.20
N ILE A 89 4.76 -14.10 9.84
CA ILE A 89 3.31 -14.35 9.79
C ILE A 89 2.80 -14.31 8.35
N TRP A 90 3.46 -13.52 7.50
CA TRP A 90 3.20 -13.46 6.06
C TRP A 90 3.47 -14.78 5.32
N ARG A 91 4.33 -15.66 5.85
CA ARG A 91 4.61 -17.00 5.32
C ARG A 91 3.61 -18.06 5.79
N ALA A 92 2.87 -17.80 6.87
CA ALA A 92 1.87 -18.73 7.39
C ALA A 92 0.61 -18.86 6.50
N ARG A 93 0.56 -18.13 5.39
CA ARG A 93 -0.52 -18.15 4.39
C ARG A 93 -0.19 -18.98 3.14
N GLU A 94 0.94 -19.70 3.14
CA GLU A 94 1.12 -20.79 2.19
C GLU A 94 -0.02 -21.78 2.44
N TRP A 95 -0.94 -21.86 1.48
CA TRP A 95 -2.02 -22.83 1.49
C TRP A 95 -1.39 -24.23 1.55
N GLU A 96 -1.41 -24.87 2.72
CA GLU A 96 -1.35 -26.33 2.79
C GLU A 96 -2.54 -26.83 1.95
N PRO A 97 -2.31 -27.50 0.80
CA PRO A 97 -3.40 -28.04 0.02
C PRO A 97 -4.14 -29.00 0.95
N ILE A 98 -5.44 -28.78 1.14
CA ILE A 98 -6.30 -29.76 1.80
C ILE A 98 -6.13 -31.04 0.99
N GLN A 99 -5.41 -32.03 1.52
CA GLN A 99 -5.48 -33.40 1.02
C GLN A 99 -6.89 -33.89 1.36
N SER A 100 -7.85 -33.49 0.53
CA SER A 100 -9.23 -33.93 0.66
C SER A 100 -9.28 -35.42 0.35
N LEU A 101 -9.72 -36.17 1.36
CA LEU A 101 -10.43 -37.44 1.24
C LEU A 101 -10.93 -37.69 -0.19
N ASN A 102 -10.33 -38.64 -0.90
CA ASN A 102 -11.01 -39.46 -1.91
C ASN A 102 -10.09 -40.61 -2.34
N SER A 103 -10.15 -41.71 -1.60
CA SER A 103 -9.95 -43.05 -2.16
C SER A 103 -10.50 -44.11 -1.20
N HIS A 104 -11.81 -44.07 -0.96
CA HIS A 104 -12.53 -45.29 -0.59
C HIS A 104 -13.02 -45.94 -1.90
N PRO A 105 -12.57 -47.17 -2.24
CA PRO A 105 -13.09 -47.87 -3.40
C PRO A 105 -14.50 -48.38 -3.12
N LEU A 106 -15.41 -48.19 -4.09
CA LEU A 106 -16.76 -48.76 -4.08
C LEU A 106 -16.70 -50.29 -4.23
N PRO A 107 -17.60 -51.07 -3.59
CA PRO A 107 -17.60 -52.52 -3.68
C PRO A 107 -18.16 -52.99 -5.03
N ASN A 108 -17.46 -53.95 -5.65
CA ASN A 108 -17.86 -54.57 -6.91
C ASN A 108 -19.12 -55.43 -6.76
N SER A 109 -19.90 -55.44 -7.84
CA SER A 109 -21.15 -56.18 -8.07
C SER A 109 -20.97 -57.69 -8.14
#